data_AF-A0A6N7C1E4-F1
#
_entry.id   AF-A0A6N7C1E4-F1
#
_cell.length_a   1.000
_cell.length_b   1.000
_cell.length_c   1.000
_cell.angle_alpha   90.00
_cell.angle_beta   90.00
_cell.angle_gamma   90.00
#
_symmetry.space_group_name_H-M   'P 1'
#
loop_
_entity.id
_entity.type
_entity.pdbx_description
1 polymer ?
#
loop_
_entity_poly.entity_id
_entity_poly.type
_entity_poly.pdbx_seq_one_letter_code
_entity_poly.pdbx_strand_id
1 'polypeptide(L)'
;MSALITLPTGENPKTVARGLYWQGWSISAIAEMVSTPRTTVDGWKKSDGWDEAKPLDRVESTLEARMVQLINKDDKSGKDFKEIDLLGRQVERMAKIHKYKESGKQSDLNPNLSNRGRKQGQKNPSNVIQIDDIDKFKDSFRDCLFDYQKVWYSAGLTNRIRNLLKSRQIGATWYFAREAFLDAIETGRNQIFLSASKAQARVFREYIIAWAMETAGIELTGDPITLNIEGPEKDYSATLYFLGTNSRTAQSYHGNVYMDEYFWIHKFIEFRKVASGMAMHKKWRQTYISTPSSKQHQAYKFWTGQLYNRGRKGDDRIEIDVTPHNLKNGKVCGDKQWRQIVNVYDAMKGGCDLFDIDDLRMEYSEDEFNNLLMCEFIDDTLSAFSVSELQSCMVDTLEIWDDWKPYTPRPLGNQPVWLGYDPSLSRDSAGLVILAAPSTPNGMIRGIERLQFKNPDFEAQANVIREMTEKYNVEYIAIDVTGLGIGVYQSVIKFYPQAVKLHYSPELKQQFVLKTKDVIKKGRLTFDHEWTDVVGAFTSIHKTITSSEKAVTYKADRNEDTGHADLAWALMHALHREPLAIAQGEDESALEIFE
;
A
#
# COMPACT_ATOMS: atom_id res chain seq x y z
N MET A 1 -64.99 -1.14 12.92
CA MET A 1 -64.82 -0.03 11.96
C MET A 1 -63.54 -0.29 11.19
N SER A 2 -63.65 -0.82 9.98
CA SER A 2 -62.50 -1.05 9.10
C SER A 2 -62.08 0.28 8.50
N ALA A 3 -60.79 0.62 8.58
CA ALA A 3 -60.26 1.85 8.00
C ALA A 3 -60.46 1.82 6.48
N LEU A 4 -61.27 2.75 5.96
CA LEU A 4 -61.40 2.99 4.52
C LEU A 4 -60.04 3.49 4.01
N ILE A 5 -59.34 2.65 3.25
CA ILE A 5 -58.17 3.04 2.48
C ILE A 5 -58.69 3.89 1.31
N THR A 6 -58.69 5.20 1.47
CA THR A 6 -58.91 6.12 0.34
C THR A 6 -57.74 6.01 -0.63
N LEU A 7 -58.07 5.76 -1.90
CA LEU A 7 -57.12 5.74 -3.02
C LEU A 7 -56.33 7.08 -3.05
N PRO A 8 -54.99 7.05 -3.21
CA PRO A 8 -54.22 8.25 -3.51
C PRO A 8 -54.79 8.94 -4.76
N THR A 9 -54.98 10.25 -4.70
CA THR A 9 -55.48 11.05 -5.82
C THR A 9 -54.61 10.86 -7.06
N GLY A 10 -55.19 10.31 -8.14
CA GLY A 10 -54.53 10.11 -9.43
C GLY A 10 -54.40 8.64 -9.88
N GLU A 11 -54.71 7.66 -9.04
CA GLU A 11 -54.61 6.24 -9.41
C GLU A 11 -55.83 5.74 -10.21
N ASN A 12 -55.58 4.97 -11.28
CA ASN A 12 -56.63 4.33 -12.06
C ASN A 12 -57.32 3.22 -11.23
N PRO A 13 -58.63 3.33 -10.92
CA PRO A 13 -59.34 2.37 -10.06
C PRO A 13 -59.27 0.93 -10.54
N LYS A 14 -59.14 0.71 -11.85
CA LYS A 14 -59.00 -0.62 -12.46
C LYS A 14 -57.66 -1.27 -12.13
N THR A 15 -56.58 -0.49 -12.09
CA THR A 15 -55.23 -0.99 -11.77
C THR A 15 -55.11 -1.40 -10.30
N VAL A 16 -55.69 -0.60 -9.39
CA VAL A 16 -55.68 -0.90 -7.96
C VAL A 16 -56.57 -2.11 -7.66
N ALA A 17 -57.74 -2.20 -8.27
CA ALA A 17 -58.61 -3.36 -8.15
C ALA A 17 -57.92 -4.67 -8.60
N ARG A 18 -57.13 -4.62 -9.68
CA ARG A 18 -56.33 -5.76 -10.18
C ARG A 18 -55.26 -6.21 -9.18
N GLY A 19 -54.54 -5.26 -8.60
CA GLY A 19 -53.51 -5.55 -7.58
C GLY A 19 -54.09 -6.20 -6.33
N LEU A 20 -55.20 -5.66 -5.80
CA LEU A 20 -55.90 -6.23 -4.64
C LEU A 20 -56.43 -7.64 -4.94
N TYR A 21 -56.93 -7.88 -6.15
CA TYR A 21 -57.38 -9.21 -6.56
C TYR A 21 -56.25 -10.24 -6.49
N TRP A 22 -55.06 -9.91 -7.01
CA TRP A 22 -53.92 -10.81 -6.97
C TRP A 22 -53.29 -10.99 -5.59
N GLN A 23 -53.59 -10.10 -4.64
CA GLN A 23 -53.28 -10.26 -3.21
C GLN A 23 -54.28 -11.18 -2.48
N GLY A 24 -55.32 -11.67 -3.15
CA GLY A 24 -56.30 -12.63 -2.61
C GLY A 24 -57.58 -12.00 -2.05
N TRP A 25 -57.82 -10.71 -2.29
CA TRP A 25 -59.06 -10.06 -1.85
C TRP A 25 -60.26 -10.49 -2.70
N SER A 26 -61.43 -10.63 -2.07
CA SER A 26 -62.66 -10.96 -2.79
C SER A 26 -63.14 -9.77 -3.64
N ILE A 27 -63.77 -10.04 -4.79
CA ILE A 27 -64.30 -9.00 -5.69
C ILE A 27 -65.29 -8.07 -4.96
N SER A 28 -66.04 -8.59 -3.98
CA SER A 28 -66.95 -7.77 -3.16
C SER A 28 -66.20 -6.79 -2.26
N ALA A 29 -65.12 -7.24 -1.60
CA ALA A 29 -64.28 -6.37 -0.77
C ALA A 29 -63.54 -5.32 -1.61
N ILE A 30 -63.05 -5.71 -2.79
CA ILE A 30 -62.37 -4.80 -3.72
C ILE A 30 -63.33 -3.70 -4.21
N ALA A 31 -64.55 -4.07 -4.59
CA ALA A 31 -65.57 -3.12 -5.06
C ALA A 31 -65.88 -2.04 -4.01
N GLU A 32 -65.93 -2.41 -2.73
CA GLU A 32 -66.08 -1.46 -1.62
C GLU A 32 -64.85 -0.56 -1.46
N MET A 33 -63.63 -1.13 -1.55
CA MET A 33 -62.37 -0.38 -1.40
C MET A 33 -62.13 0.63 -2.51
N VAL A 34 -62.41 0.27 -3.77
CA VAL A 34 -62.23 1.17 -4.93
C VAL A 34 -63.49 1.98 -5.27
N SER A 35 -64.53 1.93 -4.43
CA SER A 35 -65.80 2.64 -4.61
C SER A 35 -66.42 2.47 -6.01
N THR A 36 -66.36 1.25 -6.56
CA THR A 36 -66.82 0.92 -7.91
C THR A 36 -67.82 -0.24 -7.86
N PRO A 37 -68.91 -0.25 -8.64
CA PRO A 37 -69.88 -1.34 -8.61
C PRO A 37 -69.23 -2.72 -8.83
N ARG A 38 -69.65 -3.71 -8.03
CA ARG A 38 -69.13 -5.09 -8.09
C ARG A 38 -69.20 -5.68 -9.50
N THR A 39 -70.25 -5.37 -10.26
CA THR A 39 -70.44 -5.81 -11.65
C THR A 39 -69.39 -5.23 -12.60
N THR A 40 -68.94 -3.99 -12.37
CA THR A 40 -67.89 -3.34 -13.13
C THR A 40 -66.52 -3.96 -12.83
N VAL A 41 -66.22 -4.24 -11.55
CA VAL A 41 -64.97 -4.91 -11.15
C VAL A 41 -64.93 -6.35 -11.66
N ASP A 42 -66.04 -7.09 -11.61
CA ASP A 42 -66.17 -8.42 -12.21
C ASP A 42 -66.01 -8.39 -13.74
N GLY A 43 -66.52 -7.33 -14.38
CA GLY A 43 -66.32 -7.05 -15.80
C GLY A 43 -64.84 -6.85 -16.14
N TRP A 44 -64.10 -6.06 -15.36
CA TRP A 44 -62.66 -5.88 -15.52
C TRP A 44 -61.87 -7.17 -15.32
N LYS A 45 -62.24 -7.94 -14.30
CA LYS A 45 -61.65 -9.25 -14.01
C LYS A 45 -61.74 -10.18 -15.22
N LYS A 46 -62.92 -10.24 -15.86
CA LYS A 46 -63.18 -11.06 -17.04
C LYS A 46 -62.52 -10.51 -18.31
N SER A 47 -62.61 -9.20 -18.55
CA SER A 47 -62.07 -8.58 -19.78
C SER A 47 -60.56 -8.68 -19.88
N ASP A 48 -59.88 -8.58 -18.73
CA ASP A 48 -58.41 -8.54 -18.67
C ASP A 48 -57.84 -9.89 -18.19
N GLY A 49 -58.65 -10.95 -18.11
CA GLY A 49 -58.22 -12.31 -17.80
C GLY A 49 -57.45 -12.44 -16.48
N TRP A 50 -57.91 -11.79 -15.39
CA TRP A 50 -57.14 -11.74 -14.14
C TRP A 50 -56.86 -13.12 -13.51
N ASP A 51 -57.74 -14.10 -13.77
CA ASP A 51 -57.59 -15.49 -13.34
C ASP A 51 -56.50 -16.25 -14.12
N GLU A 52 -56.27 -15.84 -15.36
CA GLU A 52 -55.34 -16.49 -16.30
C GLU A 52 -53.91 -15.92 -16.19
N ALA A 53 -53.74 -14.79 -15.48
CA ALA A 53 -52.46 -14.15 -15.25
C ALA A 53 -51.51 -15.07 -14.47
N LYS A 54 -50.35 -15.39 -15.06
CA LYS A 54 -49.33 -16.22 -14.42
C LYS A 54 -48.65 -15.43 -13.30
N PRO A 55 -48.06 -16.09 -12.28
CA PRO A 55 -47.37 -15.39 -11.19
C PRO A 55 -46.34 -14.36 -11.66
N LEU A 56 -45.65 -14.62 -12.77
CA LEU A 56 -44.67 -13.69 -13.36
C LEU A 56 -45.34 -12.41 -13.90
N ASP A 57 -46.46 -12.55 -14.62
CA ASP A 57 -47.20 -11.43 -15.22
C ASP A 57 -47.75 -10.48 -14.14
N ARG A 58 -48.09 -11.03 -12.96
CA ARG A 58 -48.54 -10.27 -11.79
C ARG A 58 -47.42 -9.43 -11.18
N VAL A 59 -46.21 -9.99 -11.11
CA VAL A 59 -45.02 -9.31 -10.62
C VAL A 59 -44.57 -8.22 -11.60
N GLU A 60 -44.54 -8.52 -12.90
CA GLU A 60 -44.20 -7.55 -13.95
C GLU A 60 -45.14 -6.33 -13.95
N SER A 61 -46.44 -6.58 -13.90
CA SER A 61 -47.45 -5.51 -13.83
C SER A 61 -47.30 -4.62 -12.59
N THR A 62 -46.85 -5.19 -11.47
CA THR A 62 -46.65 -4.46 -10.22
C THR A 62 -45.36 -3.63 -10.24
N LEU A 63 -44.28 -4.20 -10.81
CA LEU A 63 -43.02 -3.50 -11.04
C LEU A 63 -43.20 -2.30 -11.97
N GLU A 64 -43.90 -2.51 -13.10
CA GLU A 64 -44.22 -1.45 -14.07
C GLU A 64 -45.03 -0.32 -13.41
N ALA A 65 -46.11 -0.66 -12.69
CA ALA A 65 -46.95 0.34 -12.02
C ALA A 65 -46.16 1.18 -11.01
N ARG A 66 -45.28 0.55 -10.22
CA ARG A 66 -44.45 1.26 -9.24
C ARG A 66 -43.40 2.16 -9.93
N MET A 67 -42.80 1.68 -11.01
CA MET A 67 -41.83 2.45 -11.78
C MET A 67 -42.48 3.69 -12.43
N VAL A 68 -43.66 3.53 -13.04
CA VAL A 68 -44.44 4.65 -13.60
C VAL A 68 -44.81 5.67 -12.53
N GLN A 69 -45.20 5.21 -11.33
CA GLN A 69 -45.50 6.09 -10.20
C GLN A 69 -44.29 6.93 -9.79
N LEU A 70 -43.11 6.32 -9.69
CA LEU A 70 -41.87 7.03 -9.32
C LEU A 70 -41.41 7.98 -10.41
N ILE A 71 -41.57 7.61 -11.69
CA ILE A 71 -41.25 8.47 -12.83
C ILE A 71 -42.11 9.73 -12.82
N ASN A 72 -43.41 9.59 -12.57
CA ASN A 72 -44.38 10.69 -12.60
C ASN A 72 -44.45 11.50 -11.30
N LYS A 73 -43.61 11.20 -10.29
CA LYS A 73 -43.53 11.97 -9.05
C LYS A 73 -42.88 13.33 -9.30
N ASP A 74 -43.54 14.43 -8.93
CA ASP A 74 -43.03 15.80 -9.14
C ASP A 74 -41.76 16.08 -8.32
N ASP A 75 -41.78 15.82 -7.01
CA ASP A 75 -40.64 16.02 -6.10
C ASP A 75 -39.87 14.71 -5.84
N LYS A 76 -38.78 14.47 -6.58
CA LYS A 76 -37.92 13.29 -6.43
C LYS A 76 -36.78 13.54 -5.44
N SER A 77 -36.57 12.59 -4.54
CA SER A 77 -35.45 12.52 -3.59
C SER A 77 -34.42 11.47 -4.02
N GLY A 78 -33.23 11.46 -3.39
CA GLY A 78 -32.21 10.45 -3.66
C GLY A 78 -32.68 9.00 -3.48
N LYS A 79 -33.63 8.75 -2.57
CA LYS A 79 -34.25 7.43 -2.39
C LYS A 79 -35.09 7.03 -3.61
N ASP A 80 -35.79 7.98 -4.23
CA ASP A 80 -36.63 7.71 -5.39
C ASP A 80 -35.79 7.33 -6.61
N PHE A 81 -34.65 8.01 -6.84
CA PHE A 81 -33.72 7.65 -7.92
C PHE A 81 -33.11 6.26 -7.75
N LYS A 82 -32.74 5.89 -6.51
CA LYS A 82 -32.24 4.54 -6.20
C LYS A 82 -33.30 3.47 -6.40
N GLU A 83 -34.55 3.75 -6.05
CA GLU A 83 -35.67 2.82 -6.27
C GLU A 83 -35.97 2.65 -7.77
N ILE A 84 -35.92 3.73 -8.56
CA ILE A 84 -36.07 3.68 -10.03
C ILE A 84 -34.97 2.80 -10.67
N ASP A 85 -33.71 2.97 -10.27
CA ASP A 85 -32.59 2.14 -10.76
C ASP A 85 -32.81 0.66 -10.43
N LEU A 86 -33.15 0.34 -9.18
CA LEU A 86 -33.40 -1.04 -8.75
C LEU A 86 -34.57 -1.68 -9.52
N LEU A 87 -35.66 -0.95 -9.73
CA LEU A 87 -36.80 -1.41 -10.54
C LEU A 87 -36.41 -1.60 -12.00
N GLY A 88 -35.62 -0.68 -12.58
CA GLY A 88 -35.10 -0.78 -13.94
C GLY A 88 -34.29 -2.05 -14.18
N ARG A 89 -33.43 -2.43 -13.23
CA ARG A 89 -32.67 -3.70 -13.27
C ARG A 89 -33.58 -4.93 -13.24
N GLN A 90 -34.69 -4.88 -12.50
CA GLN A 90 -35.66 -5.99 -12.50
C GLN A 90 -36.40 -6.09 -13.83
N VAL A 91 -36.79 -4.96 -14.43
CA VAL A 91 -37.44 -4.92 -15.75
C VAL A 91 -36.52 -5.50 -16.83
N GLU A 92 -35.23 -5.14 -16.83
CA GLU A 92 -34.23 -5.72 -17.74
C GLU A 92 -34.11 -7.24 -17.56
N ARG A 93 -34.14 -7.72 -16.31
CA ARG A 93 -34.09 -9.16 -16.00
C ARG A 93 -35.33 -9.90 -16.50
N MET A 94 -36.51 -9.30 -16.41
CA MET A 94 -37.75 -9.87 -16.95
C MET A 94 -37.69 -9.94 -18.48
N ALA A 95 -37.19 -8.88 -19.14
CA ALA A 95 -36.98 -8.89 -20.59
C ALA A 95 -36.00 -10.00 -21.05
N LYS A 96 -34.91 -10.24 -20.28
CA LYS A 96 -34.00 -11.38 -20.53
C LYS A 96 -34.69 -12.74 -20.36
N ILE A 97 -35.55 -12.89 -19.36
CA ILE A 97 -36.32 -14.12 -19.13
C ILE A 97 -37.32 -14.36 -20.27
N HIS A 98 -38.02 -13.33 -20.74
CA HIS A 98 -38.93 -13.45 -21.89
C HIS A 98 -38.18 -13.83 -23.16
N LYS A 99 -37.07 -13.15 -23.46
CA LYS A 99 -36.20 -13.48 -24.59
C LYS A 99 -35.69 -14.92 -24.53
N TYR A 100 -35.34 -15.41 -23.34
CA TYR A 100 -34.97 -16.81 -23.13
C TYR A 100 -36.13 -17.78 -23.37
N LYS A 101 -37.34 -17.47 -22.91
CA LYS A 101 -38.52 -18.31 -23.16
C LYS A 101 -38.83 -18.42 -24.65
N GLU A 102 -38.60 -17.36 -25.42
CA GLU A 102 -38.77 -17.35 -26.87
C GLU A 102 -37.64 -18.06 -27.61
N SER A 103 -36.38 -17.82 -27.22
CA SER A 103 -35.20 -18.30 -27.94
C SER A 103 -34.74 -19.70 -27.51
N GLY A 104 -35.07 -20.12 -26.28
CA GLY A 104 -34.52 -21.30 -25.61
C GLY A 104 -33.02 -21.22 -25.28
N LYS A 105 -32.34 -20.11 -25.58
CA LYS A 105 -30.88 -20.00 -25.49
C LYS A 105 -30.44 -19.51 -24.13
N GLN A 106 -29.74 -20.37 -23.38
CA GLN A 106 -29.23 -20.06 -22.05
C GLN A 106 -28.31 -18.82 -22.00
N SER A 107 -27.71 -18.45 -23.14
CA SER A 107 -26.92 -17.23 -23.32
C SER A 107 -27.71 -15.91 -23.22
N ASP A 108 -29.03 -15.93 -23.39
CA ASP A 108 -29.89 -14.75 -23.19
C ASP A 108 -30.11 -14.45 -21.69
N LEU A 109 -29.93 -15.45 -20.81
CA LEU A 109 -29.97 -15.29 -19.35
C LEU A 109 -28.61 -14.94 -18.75
N ASN A 110 -27.53 -15.44 -19.37
CA ASN A 110 -26.16 -15.19 -18.93
C ASN A 110 -25.27 -14.88 -20.14
N PRO A 111 -24.89 -13.60 -20.34
CA PRO A 111 -24.02 -13.18 -21.43
C PRO A 111 -22.70 -13.95 -21.48
N ASN A 112 -22.18 -14.40 -20.33
CA ASN A 112 -20.92 -15.13 -20.21
C ASN A 112 -20.98 -16.52 -20.88
N LEU A 113 -22.17 -17.08 -21.13
CA LEU A 113 -22.32 -18.35 -21.86
C LEU A 113 -22.17 -18.20 -23.37
N SER A 114 -22.42 -17.00 -23.91
CA SER A 114 -22.19 -16.71 -25.35
C SER A 114 -20.71 -16.73 -25.74
N ASN A 115 -19.81 -16.65 -24.75
CA ASN A 115 -18.36 -16.67 -24.93
C ASN A 115 -17.76 -18.08 -25.08
N ARG A 116 -18.53 -19.16 -24.83
CA ARG A 116 -18.02 -20.55 -24.93
C ARG A 116 -18.07 -21.16 -26.33
N GLY A 117 -18.69 -20.50 -27.31
CA GLY A 117 -18.96 -21.06 -28.65
C GLY A 117 -18.43 -20.28 -29.85
N ARG A 118 -17.40 -19.45 -29.69
CA ARG A 118 -16.86 -18.61 -30.80
C ARG A 118 -15.44 -19.03 -31.22
N LYS A 119 -15.19 -18.93 -32.54
CA LYS A 119 -14.00 -19.41 -33.27
C LYS A 119 -12.67 -18.93 -32.64
N GLN A 120 -11.69 -19.84 -32.55
CA GLN A 120 -10.27 -19.55 -32.34
C GLN A 120 -9.80 -18.43 -33.29
N GLY A 121 -9.38 -17.29 -32.76
CA GLY A 121 -8.64 -16.28 -33.53
C GLY A 121 -8.90 -14.81 -33.20
N GLN A 122 -10.04 -14.44 -32.61
CA GLN A 122 -10.26 -13.09 -32.09
C GLN A 122 -10.01 -13.08 -30.58
N LYS A 123 -8.87 -12.51 -30.14
CA LYS A 123 -8.70 -12.14 -28.74
C LYS A 123 -9.71 -11.04 -28.44
N ASN A 124 -10.69 -11.33 -27.58
CA ASN A 124 -11.47 -10.25 -26.96
C ASN A 124 -10.49 -9.26 -26.32
N PRO A 125 -10.78 -7.95 -26.36
CA PRO A 125 -10.00 -7.00 -25.57
C PRO A 125 -10.01 -7.46 -24.11
N SER A 126 -8.83 -7.58 -23.50
CA SER A 126 -8.68 -7.87 -22.07
C SER A 126 -8.96 -6.60 -21.26
N ASN A 127 -9.33 -6.75 -19.98
CA ASN A 127 -9.52 -5.62 -19.07
C ASN A 127 -10.53 -4.57 -19.57
N VAL A 128 -11.67 -5.03 -20.09
CA VAL A 128 -12.75 -4.15 -20.56
C VAL A 128 -13.54 -3.62 -19.37
N ILE A 129 -13.76 -2.30 -19.34
CA ILE A 129 -14.60 -1.62 -18.35
C ILE A 129 -15.82 -1.06 -19.07
N GLN A 130 -17.02 -1.48 -18.67
CA GLN A 130 -18.27 -0.95 -19.21
C GLN A 130 -18.63 0.37 -18.54
N ILE A 131 -19.41 1.22 -19.23
CA ILE A 131 -19.85 2.51 -18.67
C ILE A 131 -20.63 2.32 -17.35
N ASP A 132 -21.47 1.29 -17.28
CA ASP A 132 -22.28 0.95 -16.09
C ASP A 132 -21.42 0.48 -14.90
N ASP A 133 -20.18 0.03 -15.16
CA ASP A 133 -19.27 -0.35 -14.08
C ASP A 133 -18.65 0.88 -13.41
N ILE A 134 -18.48 1.99 -14.14
CA ILE A 134 -17.88 3.23 -13.61
C ILE A 134 -18.70 3.75 -12.42
N ASP A 135 -20.03 3.76 -12.52
CA ASP A 135 -20.88 4.24 -11.43
C ASP A 135 -20.83 3.30 -10.22
N LYS A 136 -20.68 1.98 -10.41
CA LYS A 136 -20.44 1.04 -9.30
C LYS A 136 -19.14 1.36 -8.58
N PHE A 137 -18.08 1.68 -9.32
CA PHE A 137 -16.80 2.08 -8.73
C PHE A 137 -16.90 3.41 -7.98
N LYS A 138 -17.63 4.40 -8.51
CA LYS A 138 -17.85 5.68 -7.80
C LYS A 138 -18.58 5.47 -6.48
N ASP A 139 -19.65 4.68 -6.48
CA ASP A 139 -20.45 4.40 -5.29
C ASP A 139 -19.62 3.63 -4.27
N SER A 140 -18.98 2.53 -4.70
CA SER A 140 -18.07 1.75 -3.86
C SER A 140 -16.96 2.59 -3.25
N PHE A 141 -16.35 3.49 -4.04
CA PHE A 141 -15.28 4.35 -3.57
C PHE A 141 -15.78 5.34 -2.50
N ARG A 142 -16.92 5.99 -2.71
CA ARG A 142 -17.46 7.01 -1.78
C ARG A 142 -17.96 6.43 -0.46
N ASP A 143 -18.56 5.23 -0.50
CA ASP A 143 -19.20 4.62 0.67
C ASP A 143 -18.20 4.14 1.74
N CYS A 144 -16.93 3.96 1.38
CA CYS A 144 -15.91 3.38 2.25
C CYS A 144 -14.81 4.36 2.73
N LEU A 145 -14.93 5.67 2.44
CA LEU A 145 -13.89 6.63 2.81
C LEU A 145 -14.00 7.10 4.26
N PHE A 146 -12.87 7.06 4.97
CA PHE A 146 -12.68 7.82 6.20
C PHE A 146 -12.65 9.33 5.93
N ASP A 147 -12.89 10.14 6.95
CA ASP A 147 -13.05 11.60 6.77
C ASP A 147 -11.77 12.28 6.25
N TYR A 148 -10.59 11.84 6.69
CA TYR A 148 -9.32 12.34 6.15
C TYR A 148 -9.09 11.93 4.69
N GLN A 149 -9.61 10.78 4.26
CA GLN A 149 -9.55 10.34 2.87
C GLN A 149 -10.47 11.16 1.96
N LYS A 150 -11.62 11.62 2.47
CA LYS A 150 -12.49 12.59 1.77
C LYS A 150 -11.80 13.92 1.52
N VAL A 151 -10.93 14.34 2.45
CA VAL A 151 -10.05 15.51 2.27
C VAL A 151 -9.07 15.27 1.11
N TRP A 152 -8.45 14.09 1.05
CA TRP A 152 -7.56 13.70 -0.06
C TRP A 152 -8.28 13.75 -1.41
N TYR A 153 -9.51 13.22 -1.47
CA TYR A 153 -10.35 13.21 -2.67
C TYR A 153 -10.61 14.63 -3.15
N SER A 154 -11.12 15.49 -2.26
CA SER A 154 -11.41 16.88 -2.56
C SER A 154 -10.16 17.64 -3.04
N ALA A 155 -9.01 17.37 -2.42
CA ALA A 155 -7.74 17.95 -2.83
C ALA A 155 -7.29 17.46 -4.21
N GLY A 156 -7.54 16.20 -4.57
CA GLY A 156 -7.17 15.59 -5.86
C GLY A 156 -7.90 16.21 -7.05
N LEU A 157 -9.15 16.66 -6.84
CA LEU A 157 -9.95 17.32 -7.87
C LEU A 157 -9.40 18.70 -8.27
N THR A 158 -8.78 19.42 -7.33
CA THR A 158 -8.46 20.84 -7.49
C THR A 158 -6.96 21.13 -7.57
N ASN A 159 -6.10 20.29 -6.99
CA ASN A 159 -4.68 20.58 -6.85
C ASN A 159 -3.83 19.76 -7.83
N ARG A 160 -2.94 20.45 -8.56
CA ARG A 160 -2.01 19.77 -9.48
C ARG A 160 -0.98 18.92 -8.75
N ILE A 161 -0.48 19.42 -7.61
CA ILE A 161 0.51 18.74 -6.78
C ILE A 161 -0.04 18.60 -5.37
N ARG A 162 -0.12 17.37 -4.88
CA ARG A 162 -0.38 17.03 -3.48
C ARG A 162 0.87 16.42 -2.87
N ASN A 163 1.18 16.78 -1.64
CA ASN A 163 2.31 16.28 -0.90
C ASN A 163 1.87 15.94 0.53
N LEU A 164 1.92 14.67 0.90
CA LEU A 164 1.33 14.17 2.13
C LEU A 164 2.39 13.48 2.98
N LEU A 165 2.39 13.81 4.27
CA LEU A 165 2.95 12.96 5.31
C LEU A 165 1.82 12.19 5.98
N LYS A 166 2.05 10.89 6.18
CA LYS A 166 1.05 9.99 6.75
C LYS A 166 1.66 9.03 7.76
N SER A 167 0.86 8.65 8.74
CA SER A 167 1.12 7.52 9.63
C SER A 167 1.16 6.21 8.84
N ARG A 168 1.91 5.21 9.31
CA ARG A 168 1.77 3.84 8.80
C ARG A 168 0.36 3.31 9.01
N GLN A 169 -0.04 2.38 8.14
CA GLN A 169 -1.29 1.62 8.18
C GLN A 169 -2.61 2.41 8.10
N ILE A 170 -2.63 3.72 7.81
CA ILE A 170 -3.88 4.50 7.64
C ILE A 170 -4.54 4.38 6.25
N GLY A 171 -4.30 3.30 5.52
CA GLY A 171 -4.94 3.03 4.22
C GLY A 171 -4.55 3.97 3.07
N ALA A 172 -3.40 4.65 3.12
CA ALA A 172 -2.97 5.57 2.05
C ALA A 172 -2.81 4.87 0.68
N THR A 173 -2.02 3.78 0.62
CA THR A 173 -1.79 3.00 -0.61
C THR A 173 -3.09 2.46 -1.18
N TRP A 174 -3.95 1.90 -0.33
CA TRP A 174 -5.29 1.43 -0.68
C TRP A 174 -6.16 2.54 -1.30
N TYR A 175 -6.15 3.74 -0.69
CA TYR A 175 -6.93 4.87 -1.16
C TYR A 175 -6.44 5.36 -2.52
N PHE A 176 -5.13 5.61 -2.65
CA PHE A 176 -4.56 6.18 -3.87
C PHE A 176 -4.55 5.19 -5.04
N ALA A 177 -4.50 3.87 -4.78
CA ALA A 177 -4.71 2.85 -5.80
C ALA A 177 -6.11 2.97 -6.44
N ARG A 178 -7.13 3.16 -5.62
CA ARG A 178 -8.54 3.27 -6.05
C ARG A 178 -8.85 4.62 -6.69
N GLU A 179 -8.34 5.70 -6.12
CA GLU A 179 -8.44 7.04 -6.71
C GLU A 179 -7.82 7.07 -8.11
N ALA A 180 -6.61 6.51 -8.27
CA ALA A 180 -5.93 6.43 -9.55
C ALA A 180 -6.69 5.56 -10.56
N PHE A 181 -7.21 4.40 -10.14
CA PHE A 181 -8.03 3.55 -11.00
C PHE A 181 -9.30 4.28 -11.45
N LEU A 182 -9.99 4.96 -10.53
CA LEU A 182 -11.20 5.73 -10.83
C LEU A 182 -10.91 6.87 -11.81
N ASP A 183 -9.85 7.67 -11.60
CA ASP A 183 -9.45 8.70 -12.57
C ASP A 183 -9.08 8.10 -13.93
N ALA A 184 -8.44 6.93 -13.97
CA ALA A 184 -8.10 6.25 -15.22
C ALA A 184 -9.35 5.85 -16.02
N ILE A 185 -10.33 5.20 -15.35
CA ILE A 185 -11.56 4.73 -16.01
C ILE A 185 -12.54 5.85 -16.33
N GLU A 186 -12.44 7.01 -15.67
CA GLU A 186 -13.31 8.17 -15.98
C GLU A 186 -12.74 9.07 -17.07
N THR A 187 -11.41 9.15 -17.19
CA THR A 187 -10.76 10.21 -17.98
C THR A 187 -9.81 9.70 -19.06
N GLY A 188 -9.49 8.41 -19.09
CA GLY A 188 -8.49 7.85 -20.00
C GLY A 188 -7.06 8.30 -19.67
N ARG A 189 -6.83 8.77 -18.45
CA ARG A 189 -5.51 9.19 -17.99
C ARG A 189 -4.69 7.99 -17.56
N ASN A 190 -3.48 7.90 -18.08
CA ASN A 190 -2.49 6.94 -17.59
C ASN A 190 -2.12 7.25 -16.14
N GLN A 191 -1.85 6.21 -15.36
CA GLN A 191 -1.44 6.30 -13.97
C GLN A 191 -0.07 5.65 -13.82
N ILE A 192 0.84 6.31 -13.12
CA ILE A 192 2.22 5.87 -12.91
C ILE A 192 2.47 5.82 -11.41
N PHE A 193 2.65 4.61 -10.89
CA PHE A 193 2.99 4.34 -9.49
C PHE A 193 4.49 4.14 -9.37
N LEU A 194 5.12 4.98 -8.56
CA LEU A 194 6.54 4.98 -8.26
C LEU A 194 6.72 4.77 -6.76
N SER A 195 7.37 3.69 -6.35
CA SER A 195 7.65 3.38 -4.93
C SER A 195 9.15 3.14 -4.72
N ALA A 196 9.60 2.98 -3.47
CA ALA A 196 11.01 2.71 -3.18
C ALA A 196 11.50 1.37 -3.79
N SER A 197 10.61 0.38 -3.88
CA SER A 197 10.81 -0.87 -4.62
C SER A 197 9.63 -1.19 -5.56
N LYS A 198 9.85 -2.08 -6.52
CA LYS A 198 8.79 -2.62 -7.38
C LYS A 198 7.82 -3.52 -6.62
N ALA A 199 8.28 -4.24 -5.60
CA ALA A 199 7.41 -4.99 -4.70
C ALA A 199 6.37 -4.05 -4.06
N GLN A 200 6.80 -2.90 -3.55
CA GLN A 200 5.90 -1.88 -3.01
C GLN A 200 4.97 -1.30 -4.08
N ALA A 201 5.47 -1.02 -5.28
CA ALA A 201 4.63 -0.53 -6.38
C ALA A 201 3.54 -1.56 -6.77
N ARG A 202 3.81 -2.86 -6.65
CA ARG A 202 2.84 -3.94 -6.93
C ARG A 202 1.72 -4.03 -5.92
N VAL A 203 1.87 -3.50 -4.71
CA VAL A 203 0.77 -3.42 -3.73
C VAL A 203 -0.38 -2.57 -4.29
N PHE A 204 -0.08 -1.48 -5.02
CA PHE A 204 -1.12 -0.72 -5.75
C PHE A 204 -1.84 -1.59 -6.78
N ARG A 205 -1.10 -2.42 -7.52
CA ARG A 205 -1.65 -3.34 -8.52
C ARG A 205 -2.60 -4.34 -7.89
N GLU A 206 -2.21 -4.93 -6.76
CA GLU A 206 -3.02 -5.91 -6.03
C GLU A 206 -4.33 -5.31 -5.53
N TYR A 207 -4.29 -4.11 -4.93
CA TYR A 207 -5.51 -3.41 -4.52
C TYR A 207 -6.44 -3.10 -5.69
N ILE A 208 -5.90 -2.74 -6.85
CA ILE A 208 -6.67 -2.46 -8.06
C ILE A 208 -7.34 -3.73 -8.60
N ILE A 209 -6.60 -4.83 -8.69
CA ILE A 209 -7.13 -6.12 -9.16
C ILE A 209 -8.22 -6.63 -8.22
N ALA A 210 -7.96 -6.62 -6.92
CA ALA A 210 -8.93 -7.03 -5.91
C ALA A 210 -10.21 -6.19 -6.01
N TRP A 211 -10.08 -4.87 -6.06
CA TRP A 211 -11.24 -3.97 -6.12
C TRP A 211 -12.05 -4.11 -7.41
N ALA A 212 -11.38 -4.32 -8.55
CA ALA A 212 -12.04 -4.57 -9.83
C ALA A 212 -12.85 -5.87 -9.84
N MET A 213 -12.29 -6.93 -9.24
CA MET A 213 -12.97 -8.21 -9.08
C MET A 213 -14.15 -8.11 -8.11
N GLU A 214 -13.97 -7.48 -6.95
CA GLU A 214 -15.01 -7.34 -5.92
C GLU A 214 -16.20 -6.49 -6.39
N THR A 215 -15.93 -5.38 -7.09
CA THR A 215 -16.97 -4.39 -7.43
C THR A 215 -17.71 -4.74 -8.72
N ALA A 216 -17.01 -5.27 -9.72
CA ALA A 216 -17.55 -5.47 -11.05
C ALA A 216 -17.33 -6.90 -11.61
N GLY A 217 -16.63 -7.78 -10.88
CA GLY A 217 -16.32 -9.13 -11.37
C GLY A 217 -15.31 -9.13 -12.53
N ILE A 218 -14.47 -8.10 -12.61
CA ILE A 218 -13.51 -7.90 -13.71
C ILE A 218 -12.14 -8.43 -13.30
N GLU A 219 -11.67 -9.47 -13.99
CA GLU A 219 -10.33 -10.01 -13.81
C GLU A 219 -9.31 -9.19 -14.60
N LEU A 220 -8.60 -8.29 -13.91
CA LEU A 220 -7.57 -7.46 -14.51
C LEU A 220 -6.24 -8.23 -14.63
N THR A 221 -5.63 -8.17 -15.81
CA THR A 221 -4.38 -8.87 -16.15
C THR A 221 -3.34 -7.94 -16.78
N GLY A 222 -2.06 -8.32 -16.73
CA GLY A 222 -0.94 -7.57 -17.28
C GLY A 222 -0.06 -6.84 -16.24
N ASP A 223 1.15 -6.47 -16.66
CA ASP A 223 2.12 -5.62 -15.94
C ASP A 223 3.00 -4.92 -17.01
N PRO A 224 2.63 -3.72 -17.50
CA PRO A 224 1.56 -2.83 -17.03
C PRO A 224 0.14 -3.33 -17.35
N ILE A 225 -0.86 -2.80 -16.64
CA ILE A 225 -2.29 -3.08 -16.92
C ILE A 225 -2.78 -2.04 -17.92
N THR A 226 -3.32 -2.49 -19.05
CA THR A 226 -4.02 -1.61 -20.00
C THR A 226 -5.52 -1.81 -19.85
N LEU A 227 -6.25 -0.74 -19.56
CA LEU A 227 -7.70 -0.71 -19.43
C LEU A 227 -8.31 -0.28 -20.76
N ASN A 228 -9.37 -0.97 -21.19
CA ASN A 228 -10.15 -0.60 -22.37
C ASN A 228 -11.55 -0.18 -21.90
N ILE A 229 -11.88 1.10 -22.01
CA ILE A 229 -13.11 1.66 -21.47
C ILE A 229 -14.07 1.93 -22.63
N GLU A 230 -15.29 1.40 -22.52
CA GLU A 230 -16.38 1.72 -23.43
C GLU A 230 -16.93 3.10 -23.09
N GLY A 231 -16.63 4.07 -23.96
CA GLY A 231 -17.02 5.46 -23.77
C GLY A 231 -18.41 5.74 -24.34
N PRO A 232 -19.10 6.79 -23.85
CA PRO A 232 -20.44 7.13 -24.33
C PRO A 232 -20.44 7.59 -25.79
N GLU A 233 -19.35 8.22 -26.25
CA GLU A 233 -19.17 8.65 -27.65
C GLU A 233 -18.12 7.81 -28.39
N LYS A 234 -17.03 7.45 -27.70
CA LYS A 234 -15.92 6.69 -28.27
C LYS A 234 -15.16 5.97 -27.16
N ASP A 235 -14.77 4.73 -27.44
CA ASP A 235 -13.86 3.97 -26.60
C ASP A 235 -12.51 4.68 -26.42
N TYR A 236 -11.98 4.54 -25.22
CA TYR A 236 -10.66 5.06 -24.85
C TYR A 236 -9.92 4.07 -23.97
N SER A 237 -8.65 4.33 -23.76
CA SER A 237 -7.79 3.46 -22.95
C SER A 237 -6.97 4.27 -21.96
N ALA A 238 -6.60 3.59 -20.88
CA ALA A 238 -5.64 4.09 -19.90
C ALA A 238 -4.68 2.97 -19.54
N THR A 239 -3.41 3.31 -19.31
CA THR A 239 -2.39 2.35 -18.86
C THR A 239 -1.97 2.67 -17.42
N LEU A 240 -1.87 1.62 -16.61
CA LEU A 240 -1.40 1.65 -15.22
C LEU A 240 0.00 1.04 -15.18
N TYR A 241 0.99 1.87 -14.81
CA TYR A 241 2.40 1.49 -14.72
C TYR A 241 2.83 1.36 -13.27
N PHE A 242 3.50 0.25 -12.92
CA PHE A 242 4.00 -0.03 -11.56
C PHE A 242 5.53 -0.16 -11.61
N LEU A 243 6.25 0.88 -11.17
CA LEU A 243 7.69 1.00 -11.36
C LEU A 243 8.42 1.20 -10.02
N GLY A 244 9.63 0.64 -9.91
CA GLY A 244 10.56 0.92 -8.81
C GLY A 244 11.39 2.18 -9.03
N THR A 245 12.45 2.34 -8.24
CA THR A 245 13.33 3.53 -8.21
C THR A 245 14.36 3.63 -9.35
N ASN A 246 14.35 2.69 -10.30
CA ASN A 246 15.27 2.73 -11.44
C ASN A 246 14.90 3.88 -12.41
N SER A 247 15.58 5.02 -12.26
CA SER A 247 15.34 6.20 -13.09
C SER A 247 15.54 5.98 -14.60
N ARG A 248 16.26 4.94 -15.03
CA ARG A 248 16.48 4.63 -16.46
C ARG A 248 15.25 4.04 -17.12
N THR A 249 14.47 3.23 -16.41
CA THR A 249 13.24 2.61 -16.94
C THR A 249 12.07 3.60 -16.94
N ALA A 250 12.17 4.68 -16.17
CA ALA A 250 11.08 5.60 -15.90
C ALA A 250 10.89 6.70 -16.98
N GLN A 251 11.90 7.05 -17.78
CA GLN A 251 11.92 8.33 -18.54
C GLN A 251 10.87 8.50 -19.65
N SER A 252 10.27 7.42 -20.16
CA SER A 252 9.47 7.45 -21.40
C SER A 252 7.95 7.57 -21.17
N TYR A 253 7.49 7.40 -19.93
CA TYR A 253 6.06 7.33 -19.63
C TYR A 253 5.43 8.72 -19.43
N HIS A 254 4.12 8.81 -19.59
CA HIS A 254 3.35 10.03 -19.34
C HIS A 254 2.01 9.68 -18.68
N GLY A 255 1.65 10.41 -17.62
CA GLY A 255 0.48 10.08 -16.80
C GLY A 255 0.43 10.90 -15.52
N ASN A 256 -0.60 10.65 -14.70
CA ASN A 256 -0.59 11.07 -13.30
C ASN A 256 0.47 10.27 -12.55
N VAL A 257 1.25 10.94 -11.72
CA VAL A 257 2.33 10.32 -10.95
C VAL A 257 1.92 10.22 -9.49
N TYR A 258 1.96 9.00 -8.96
CA TYR A 258 1.86 8.71 -7.53
C TYR A 258 3.25 8.24 -7.08
N MET A 259 3.85 9.01 -6.18
CA MET A 259 5.16 8.70 -5.62
C MET A 259 4.99 8.34 -4.15
N ASP A 260 5.04 7.05 -3.87
CA ASP A 260 4.86 6.48 -2.55
C ASP A 260 6.20 6.31 -1.82
N GLU A 261 6.15 6.43 -0.50
CA GLU A 261 7.30 6.40 0.41
C GLU A 261 8.51 7.22 -0.07
N TYR A 262 8.26 8.41 -0.61
CA TYR A 262 9.31 9.21 -1.27
C TYR A 262 10.43 9.71 -0.34
N PHE A 263 10.22 9.71 0.98
CA PHE A 263 11.27 9.96 1.97
C PHE A 263 12.24 8.80 2.16
N TRP A 264 11.94 7.64 1.58
CA TRP A 264 12.75 6.42 1.61
C TRP A 264 13.45 6.12 0.28
N ILE A 265 13.33 7.03 -0.70
CA ILE A 265 13.98 6.92 -2.01
C ILE A 265 15.38 7.53 -1.99
N HIS A 266 16.40 6.70 -2.18
CA HIS A 266 17.78 7.17 -2.41
C HIS A 266 17.87 8.06 -3.67
N LYS A 267 18.68 9.11 -3.63
CA LYS A 267 18.81 10.13 -4.71
C LYS A 267 17.47 10.72 -5.16
N PHE A 268 16.56 10.96 -4.20
CA PHE A 268 15.22 11.50 -4.45
C PHE A 268 15.19 12.70 -5.42
N ILE A 269 16.13 13.66 -5.34
CA ILE A 269 16.09 14.84 -6.23
C ILE A 269 16.27 14.47 -7.70
N GLU A 270 17.16 13.52 -8.01
CA GLU A 270 17.38 13.02 -9.37
C GLU A 270 16.15 12.25 -9.84
N PHE A 271 15.63 11.35 -9.00
CA PHE A 271 14.45 10.55 -9.30
C PHE A 271 13.20 11.41 -9.55
N ARG A 272 12.94 12.37 -8.65
CA ARG A 272 11.86 13.33 -8.77
C ARG A 272 11.96 14.15 -10.06
N LYS A 273 13.17 14.54 -10.47
CA LYS A 273 13.36 15.29 -11.73
C LYS A 273 12.82 14.51 -12.92
N VAL A 274 13.13 13.22 -13.00
CA VAL A 274 12.61 12.31 -14.05
C VAL A 274 11.10 12.12 -13.91
N ALA A 275 10.61 11.75 -12.73
CA ALA A 275 9.20 11.49 -12.48
C ALA A 275 8.31 12.71 -12.77
N SER A 276 8.74 13.90 -12.36
CA SER A 276 7.99 15.13 -12.60
C SER A 276 7.89 15.49 -14.09
N GLY A 277 8.83 15.01 -14.92
CA GLY A 277 8.83 15.13 -16.37
C GLY A 277 7.65 14.38 -17.03
N MET A 278 7.29 13.21 -16.50
CA MET A 278 6.17 12.39 -17.00
C MET A 278 4.82 13.10 -16.87
N ALA A 279 4.70 13.97 -15.85
CA ALA A 279 3.48 14.70 -15.52
C ALA A 279 3.54 16.19 -15.90
N MET A 280 4.28 16.55 -16.96
CA MET A 280 4.46 17.96 -17.36
C MET A 280 3.18 18.62 -17.90
N HIS A 281 2.34 17.89 -18.65
CA HIS A 281 1.13 18.47 -19.25
C HIS A 281 0.10 18.91 -18.20
N LYS A 282 -0.68 19.94 -18.52
CA LYS A 282 -1.70 20.56 -17.62
C LYS A 282 -2.71 19.55 -17.05
N LYS A 283 -3.02 18.48 -17.79
CA LYS A 283 -3.98 17.45 -17.37
C LYS A 283 -3.44 16.48 -16.32
N TRP A 284 -2.11 16.35 -16.20
CA TRP A 284 -1.50 15.40 -15.27
C TRP A 284 -1.40 15.95 -13.86
N ARG A 285 -1.43 15.05 -12.88
CA ARG A 285 -1.31 15.33 -11.44
C ARG A 285 -0.08 14.65 -10.86
N GLN A 286 0.42 15.17 -9.75
CA GLN A 286 1.52 14.59 -8.99
C GLN A 286 1.09 14.47 -7.53
N THR A 287 1.17 13.27 -6.98
CA THR A 287 0.80 12.96 -5.60
C THR A 287 2.00 12.32 -4.92
N TYR A 288 2.58 13.01 -3.95
CA TYR A 288 3.69 12.52 -3.13
C TYR A 288 3.13 12.09 -1.78
N ILE A 289 3.40 10.86 -1.36
CA ILE A 289 2.87 10.26 -0.13
C ILE A 289 4.03 9.57 0.57
N SER A 290 4.18 9.75 1.87
CA SER A 290 5.26 9.07 2.60
C SER A 290 5.04 9.09 4.10
N THR A 291 5.62 8.09 4.77
CA THR A 291 6.07 8.26 6.15
C THR A 291 7.35 9.11 6.16
N PRO A 292 7.59 9.95 7.19
CA PRO A 292 8.82 10.73 7.26
C PRO A 292 10.04 9.84 7.54
N SER A 293 11.21 10.24 7.03
CA SER A 293 12.50 9.63 7.36
C SER A 293 13.31 10.58 8.28
N SER A 294 14.37 11.20 7.77
CA SER A 294 15.22 12.16 8.51
C SER A 294 15.17 13.58 7.94
N LYS A 295 15.46 14.58 8.78
CA LYS A 295 15.64 15.98 8.36
C LYS A 295 16.84 16.17 7.40
N GLN A 296 17.83 15.29 7.43
CA GLN A 296 18.97 15.32 6.52
C GLN A 296 18.65 14.75 5.13
N HIS A 297 17.55 14.00 5.00
CA HIS A 297 17.15 13.43 3.72
C HIS A 297 16.88 14.53 2.67
N GLN A 298 17.25 14.27 1.41
CA GLN A 298 17.13 15.28 0.35
C GLN A 298 15.69 15.76 0.14
N ALA A 299 14.72 14.87 0.37
CA ALA A 299 13.31 15.18 0.22
C ALA A 299 12.78 16.13 1.31
N TYR A 300 13.47 16.27 2.44
CA TYR A 300 13.10 17.22 3.50
C TYR A 300 13.11 18.66 2.99
N LYS A 301 14.08 19.00 2.13
CA LYS A 301 14.17 20.30 1.47
C LYS A 301 13.01 20.53 0.49
N PHE A 302 12.49 19.47 -0.12
CA PHE A 302 11.31 19.55 -0.99
C PHE A 302 10.03 19.77 -0.18
N TRP A 303 9.87 19.02 0.92
CA TRP A 303 8.74 19.15 1.85
C TRP A 303 8.63 20.56 2.44
N THR A 304 9.74 21.09 2.98
CA THR A 304 9.81 22.40 3.65
C THR A 304 9.83 23.62 2.71
N GLY A 305 9.82 23.41 1.39
CA GLY A 305 9.91 24.50 0.42
C GLY A 305 11.32 25.08 0.22
N GLN A 306 12.34 24.59 0.94
CA GLN A 306 13.73 25.03 0.74
C GLN A 306 14.22 24.76 -0.69
N LEU A 307 13.79 23.65 -1.30
CA LEU A 307 14.09 23.34 -2.69
C LEU A 307 13.47 24.35 -3.66
N TYR A 308 12.28 24.86 -3.34
CA TYR A 308 11.68 25.98 -4.07
C TYR A 308 12.56 27.22 -3.89
N ASN A 309 12.96 27.59 -2.68
CA ASN A 309 13.78 28.78 -2.46
C ASN A 309 15.18 28.75 -3.13
N ARG A 310 15.66 27.60 -3.60
CA ARG A 310 16.96 27.47 -4.27
C ARG A 310 17.03 28.36 -5.52
N GLY A 311 17.99 29.29 -5.53
CA GLY A 311 18.21 30.22 -6.65
C GLY A 311 17.28 31.44 -6.65
N ARG A 312 16.38 31.58 -5.68
CA ARG A 312 15.49 32.75 -5.54
C ARG A 312 16.07 33.82 -4.61
N LYS A 313 15.82 35.08 -4.94
CA LYS A 313 16.17 36.26 -4.12
C LYS A 313 15.27 36.36 -2.88
N GLY A 314 15.70 37.12 -1.88
CA GLY A 314 15.02 37.20 -0.56
C GLY A 314 13.51 37.41 -0.65
N ASP A 315 13.08 38.40 -1.43
CA ASP A 315 11.66 38.76 -1.57
C ASP A 315 10.82 37.72 -2.34
N ASP A 316 11.47 36.85 -3.12
CA ASP A 316 10.81 35.76 -3.86
C ASP A 316 10.81 34.43 -3.09
N ARG A 317 11.44 34.39 -1.90
CA ARG A 317 11.45 33.21 -1.04
C ARG A 317 10.16 33.12 -0.25
N ILE A 318 9.76 31.89 0.01
CA ILE A 318 8.60 31.58 0.84
C ILE A 318 9.05 30.89 2.12
N GLU A 319 8.27 31.06 3.17
CA GLU A 319 8.35 30.25 4.37
C GLU A 319 7.11 29.38 4.44
N ILE A 320 7.29 28.08 4.65
CA ILE A 320 6.19 27.12 4.79
C ILE A 320 6.21 26.61 6.22
N ASP A 321 5.17 26.96 6.98
CA ASP A 321 4.89 26.34 8.26
C ASP A 321 4.46 24.88 8.03
N VAL A 322 5.37 23.95 8.32
CA VAL A 322 5.15 22.50 8.17
C VAL A 322 4.75 21.82 9.48
N THR A 323 4.25 22.57 10.47
CA THR A 323 3.78 21.98 11.73
C THR A 323 2.52 21.12 11.52
N PRO A 324 2.35 20.02 12.29
CA PRO A 324 1.14 19.21 12.24
C PRO A 324 -0.14 20.04 12.43
N HIS A 325 -0.11 21.03 13.34
CA HIS A 325 -1.26 21.89 13.59
C HIS A 325 -1.73 22.67 12.35
N ASN A 326 -0.78 23.26 11.60
CA ASN A 326 -1.10 24.04 10.40
C ASN A 326 -1.49 23.16 9.20
N LEU A 327 -1.00 21.91 9.14
CA LEU A 327 -1.19 21.03 7.97
C LEU A 327 -2.21 19.91 8.17
N LYS A 328 -2.73 19.63 9.36
CA LYS A 328 -3.65 18.50 9.63
C LYS A 328 -4.89 18.43 8.72
N ASN A 329 -5.42 19.58 8.31
CA ASN A 329 -6.63 19.68 7.47
C ASN A 329 -6.32 19.88 5.97
N GLY A 330 -5.05 19.89 5.59
CA GLY A 330 -4.64 20.18 4.22
C GLY A 330 -4.58 21.68 3.91
N LYS A 331 -3.51 22.13 3.24
CA LYS A 331 -3.32 23.55 2.88
C LYS A 331 -2.52 23.72 1.59
N VAL A 332 -2.99 24.59 0.70
CA VAL A 332 -2.17 25.06 -0.43
C VAL A 332 -1.13 26.05 0.09
N CYS A 333 0.15 25.72 -0.08
CA CYS A 333 1.27 26.53 0.42
C CYS A 333 1.77 27.52 -0.63
N GLY A 334 2.73 28.38 -0.24
CA GLY A 334 3.29 29.44 -1.11
C GLY A 334 3.95 28.94 -2.41
N ASP A 335 4.36 27.67 -2.48
CA ASP A 335 4.88 27.04 -3.69
C ASP A 335 3.81 26.36 -4.57
N LYS A 336 2.53 26.61 -4.27
CA LYS A 336 1.36 26.03 -4.95
C LYS A 336 1.21 24.51 -4.82
N GLN A 337 1.91 23.89 -3.88
CA GLN A 337 1.65 22.49 -3.52
C GLN A 337 0.65 22.45 -2.38
N TRP A 338 -0.33 21.55 -2.50
CA TRP A 338 -1.21 21.22 -1.39
C TRP A 338 -0.52 20.23 -0.46
N ARG A 339 -0.46 20.54 0.84
CA ARG A 339 0.21 19.72 1.86
C ARG A 339 -0.75 19.29 2.95
N GLN A 340 -0.58 18.06 3.45
CA GLN A 340 -1.25 17.59 4.65
C GLN A 340 -0.34 16.67 5.48
N ILE A 341 -0.51 16.70 6.80
CA ILE A 341 0.03 15.72 7.74
C ILE A 341 -1.17 14.96 8.33
N VAL A 342 -1.17 13.63 8.30
CA VAL A 342 -2.18 12.80 8.96
C VAL A 342 -1.48 11.79 9.86
N ASN A 343 -1.42 12.08 11.16
CA ASN A 343 -0.90 11.13 12.14
C ASN A 343 -1.97 10.10 12.53
N VAL A 344 -1.59 9.10 13.35
CA VAL A 344 -2.50 8.03 13.77
C VAL A 344 -3.73 8.56 14.51
N TYR A 345 -3.58 9.57 15.37
CA TYR A 345 -4.69 10.17 16.11
C TYR A 345 -5.63 10.98 15.21
N ASP A 346 -5.09 11.69 14.21
CA ASP A 346 -5.89 12.37 13.19
C ASP A 346 -6.70 11.36 12.36
N ALA A 347 -6.10 10.22 12.02
CA ALA A 347 -6.77 9.14 11.31
C ALA A 347 -7.90 8.51 12.14
N MET A 348 -7.66 8.22 13.43
CA MET A 348 -8.68 7.72 14.36
C MET A 348 -9.82 8.71 14.52
N LYS A 349 -9.49 10.01 14.68
CA LYS A 349 -10.51 11.07 14.76
C LYS A 349 -11.33 11.17 13.48
N GLY A 350 -10.75 10.83 12.33
CA GLY A 350 -11.43 10.75 11.04
C GLY A 350 -12.17 9.43 10.80
N GLY A 351 -12.32 8.59 11.83
CA GLY A 351 -13.13 7.36 11.80
C GLY A 351 -12.35 6.07 11.58
N CYS A 352 -11.02 6.09 11.51
CA CYS A 352 -10.22 4.87 11.35
C CYS A 352 -10.05 4.16 12.69
N ASP A 353 -10.86 3.14 12.92
CA ASP A 353 -10.97 2.36 14.17
C ASP A 353 -10.17 1.06 14.15
N LEU A 354 -9.16 0.97 13.28
CA LEU A 354 -8.36 -0.25 13.05
C LEU A 354 -7.19 -0.45 14.03
N PHE A 355 -6.96 0.49 14.95
CA PHE A 355 -5.76 0.53 15.79
C PHE A 355 -6.12 0.53 17.28
N ASP A 356 -5.37 -0.23 18.06
CA ASP A 356 -5.28 -0.05 19.51
C ASP A 356 -3.98 0.72 19.82
N ILE A 357 -4.11 1.98 20.24
CA ILE A 357 -2.95 2.84 20.50
C ILE A 357 -2.19 2.39 21.73
N ASP A 358 -2.87 1.82 22.72
CA ASP A 358 -2.23 1.42 23.97
C ASP A 358 -1.33 0.21 23.69
N ASP A 359 -1.81 -0.76 22.91
CA ASP A 359 -0.98 -1.88 22.44
C ASP A 359 0.20 -1.38 21.59
N LEU A 360 -0.04 -0.48 20.62
CA LEU A 360 1.04 0.05 19.76
C LEU A 360 2.12 0.80 20.56
N ARG A 361 1.76 1.49 21.65
CA ARG A 361 2.72 2.12 22.56
C ARG A 361 3.55 1.11 23.35
N MET A 362 3.04 -0.10 23.54
CA MET A 362 3.79 -1.21 24.16
C MET A 362 4.65 -1.95 23.13
N GLU A 363 4.30 -1.91 21.85
CA GLU A 363 5.02 -2.58 20.77
C GLU A 363 6.21 -1.81 20.22
N TYR A 364 6.15 -0.47 20.24
CA TYR A 364 7.15 0.43 19.68
C TYR A 364 7.79 1.28 20.75
N SER A 365 9.08 1.57 20.57
CA SER A 365 9.72 2.63 21.34
C SER A 365 9.09 4.00 21.07
N GLU A 366 9.32 4.96 21.96
CA GLU A 366 8.81 6.33 21.79
C GLU A 366 9.26 6.96 20.46
N ASP A 367 10.54 6.81 20.09
CA ASP A 367 11.08 7.35 18.84
C ASP A 367 10.47 6.65 17.60
N GLU A 368 10.30 5.33 17.64
CA GLU A 368 9.64 4.58 16.57
C GLU A 368 8.17 4.97 16.46
N PHE A 369 7.45 5.06 17.58
CA PHE A 369 6.05 5.49 17.63
C PHE A 369 5.92 6.89 17.01
N ASN A 370 6.79 7.82 17.39
CA ASN A 370 6.76 9.18 16.89
C ASN A 370 7.06 9.26 15.38
N ASN A 371 8.05 8.51 14.90
CA ASN A 371 8.37 8.49 13.47
C ASN A 371 7.29 7.80 12.64
N LEU A 372 6.88 6.60 13.05
CA LEU A 372 5.99 5.73 12.27
C LEU A 372 4.53 6.18 12.31
N LEU A 373 4.09 6.70 13.46
CA LEU A 373 2.67 6.95 13.74
C LEU A 373 2.36 8.44 13.96
N MET A 374 3.31 9.22 14.48
CA MET A 374 3.11 10.67 14.72
C MET A 374 3.56 11.57 13.57
N CYS A 375 4.14 11.00 12.51
CA CYS A 375 4.70 11.73 11.37
C CYS A 375 5.85 12.67 11.78
N GLU A 376 6.67 12.27 12.74
CA GLU A 376 7.85 13.03 13.15
C GLU A 376 9.11 12.61 12.38
N PHE A 377 9.94 13.60 12.03
CA PHE A 377 11.22 13.34 11.35
C PHE A 377 12.30 12.98 12.37
N ILE A 378 13.09 11.97 12.05
CA ILE A 378 14.29 11.61 12.79
C ILE A 378 15.31 12.75 12.70
N ASP A 379 15.88 13.14 13.84
CA ASP A 379 17.00 14.06 13.93
C ASP A 379 18.31 13.28 14.10
N ASP A 380 18.88 12.84 12.98
CA ASP A 380 20.10 12.02 12.94
C ASP A 380 21.40 12.85 12.97
N THR A 381 21.34 14.11 13.43
CA THR A 381 22.50 15.02 13.47
C THR A 381 23.63 14.50 14.36
N LEU A 382 23.30 13.82 15.46
CA LEU A 382 24.27 13.24 16.41
C LEU A 382 24.50 11.74 16.18
N SER A 383 23.84 11.15 15.19
CA SER A 383 24.00 9.72 14.89
C SER A 383 25.38 9.44 14.31
N ALA A 384 25.92 8.26 14.63
CA ALA A 384 27.09 7.71 13.98
C ALA A 384 26.80 7.37 12.52
N PHE A 385 25.57 7.00 12.17
CA PHE A 385 25.15 6.68 10.79
C PHE A 385 23.92 7.48 10.42
N SER A 386 24.03 8.30 9.37
CA SER A 386 22.88 9.05 8.86
C SER A 386 21.92 8.13 8.11
N VAL A 387 20.63 8.49 8.09
CA VAL A 387 19.62 7.79 7.28
C VAL A 387 20.01 7.80 5.81
N SER A 388 20.60 8.90 5.32
CA SER A 388 21.01 9.03 3.92
C SER A 388 22.15 8.08 3.54
N GLU A 389 23.09 7.80 4.46
CA GLU A 389 24.15 6.80 4.24
C GLU A 389 23.54 5.40 4.16
N LEU A 390 22.64 5.06 5.06
CA LEU A 390 22.03 3.73 5.12
C LEU A 390 21.07 3.47 3.96
N GLN A 391 20.31 4.48 3.52
CA GLN A 391 19.48 4.38 2.32
C GLN A 391 20.30 4.14 1.05
N SER A 392 21.57 4.53 1.02
CA SER A 392 22.44 4.23 -0.13
C SER A 392 22.80 2.73 -0.24
N CYS A 393 22.59 1.97 0.84
CA CYS A 393 22.71 0.52 0.87
C CYS A 393 21.39 -0.18 0.52
N MET A 394 20.25 0.52 0.49
CA MET A 394 18.96 -0.11 0.23
C MET A 394 18.75 -0.38 -1.26
N VAL A 395 18.33 -1.60 -1.59
CA VAL A 395 18.08 -2.06 -2.96
C VAL A 395 16.78 -2.85 -3.07
N ASP A 396 16.21 -2.91 -4.28
CA ASP A 396 15.14 -3.85 -4.60
C ASP A 396 15.75 -5.23 -4.84
N THR A 397 15.76 -6.08 -3.80
CA THR A 397 16.49 -7.35 -3.86
C THR A 397 15.90 -8.31 -4.89
N LEU A 398 14.59 -8.25 -5.14
CA LEU A 398 13.92 -9.11 -6.11
C LEU A 398 14.20 -8.72 -7.57
N GLU A 399 14.58 -7.47 -7.82
CA GLU A 399 15.03 -7.02 -9.14
C GLU A 399 16.55 -7.10 -9.34
N ILE A 400 17.33 -6.91 -8.29
CA ILE A 400 18.79 -6.76 -8.40
C ILE A 400 19.52 -8.08 -8.14
N TRP A 401 18.99 -8.98 -7.30
CA TRP A 401 19.68 -10.22 -6.93
C TRP A 401 19.04 -11.45 -7.60
N ASP A 402 19.54 -11.81 -8.78
CA ASP A 402 19.03 -12.97 -9.55
C ASP A 402 19.19 -14.32 -8.84
N ASP A 403 20.16 -14.44 -7.94
CA ASP A 403 20.45 -15.64 -7.16
C ASP A 403 19.63 -15.74 -5.86
N TRP A 404 18.95 -14.67 -5.45
CA TRP A 404 18.17 -14.61 -4.22
C TRP A 404 16.77 -15.21 -4.41
N LYS A 405 16.50 -16.32 -3.74
CA LYS A 405 15.22 -17.04 -3.80
C LYS A 405 14.61 -17.21 -2.40
N PRO A 406 13.99 -16.17 -1.83
CA PRO A 406 13.57 -16.14 -0.42
C PRO A 406 12.65 -17.29 -0.01
N TYR A 407 11.85 -17.82 -0.95
CA TYR A 407 10.85 -18.85 -0.69
C TYR A 407 11.35 -20.29 -0.91
N THR A 408 12.63 -20.50 -1.23
CA THR A 408 13.19 -21.85 -1.36
C THR A 408 13.83 -22.32 -0.04
N PRO A 409 13.90 -23.63 0.24
CA PRO A 409 14.53 -24.14 1.47
C PRO A 409 15.98 -23.69 1.69
N ARG A 410 16.70 -23.41 0.59
CA ARG A 410 18.04 -22.78 0.60
C ARG A 410 18.01 -21.53 -0.27
N PRO A 411 17.73 -20.34 0.29
CA PRO A 411 17.52 -19.13 -0.51
C PRO A 411 18.71 -18.66 -1.34
N LEU A 412 19.93 -19.01 -0.92
CA LEU A 412 21.18 -18.69 -1.62
C LEU A 412 21.95 -19.93 -2.10
N GLY A 413 21.32 -21.10 -2.11
CA GLY A 413 22.00 -22.36 -2.40
C GLY A 413 23.15 -22.62 -1.42
N ASN A 414 24.39 -22.66 -1.93
CA ASN A 414 25.61 -22.90 -1.13
C ASN A 414 26.49 -21.65 -0.99
N GLN A 415 25.99 -20.46 -1.36
CA GLN A 415 26.77 -19.23 -1.18
C GLN A 415 27.09 -19.03 0.31
N PRO A 416 28.35 -18.68 0.65
CA PRO A 416 28.76 -18.52 2.03
C PRO A 416 28.06 -17.32 2.68
N VAL A 417 27.69 -17.48 3.94
CA VAL A 417 27.11 -16.41 4.76
C VAL A 417 27.84 -16.24 6.08
N TRP A 418 27.75 -15.03 6.63
CA TRP A 418 28.24 -14.63 7.95
C TRP A 418 27.07 -14.24 8.82
N LEU A 419 27.12 -14.65 10.08
CA LEU A 419 26.06 -14.45 11.05
C LEU A 419 26.61 -13.67 12.23
N GLY A 420 25.88 -12.63 12.61
CA GLY A 420 26.19 -11.81 13.77
C GLY A 420 25.00 -11.80 14.70
N TYR A 421 25.28 -11.91 15.99
CA TYR A 421 24.28 -11.92 17.04
C TYR A 421 24.69 -10.95 18.15
N ASP A 422 23.75 -10.10 18.57
CA ASP A 422 23.89 -9.18 19.68
C ASP A 422 22.79 -9.50 20.72
N PRO A 423 23.15 -9.93 21.94
CA PRO A 423 22.19 -10.15 23.00
C PRO A 423 21.71 -8.80 23.54
N SER A 424 20.48 -8.74 24.04
CA SER A 424 20.10 -7.58 24.84
C SER A 424 20.98 -7.36 26.06
N LEU A 425 20.90 -6.13 26.57
CA LEU A 425 21.24 -5.79 27.95
C LEU A 425 20.04 -5.90 28.92
N SER A 426 18.78 -5.67 28.48
CA SER A 426 17.53 -5.90 29.22
C SER A 426 16.90 -7.23 28.80
N ARG A 427 16.04 -7.93 29.55
CA ARG A 427 15.61 -9.30 29.10
C ARG A 427 14.70 -9.33 27.85
N ASP A 428 14.47 -8.19 27.20
CA ASP A 428 13.32 -7.97 26.34
C ASP A 428 13.59 -8.24 24.85
N SER A 429 14.84 -8.19 24.36
CA SER A 429 15.15 -8.34 22.92
C SER A 429 16.50 -8.97 22.55
N ALA A 430 16.72 -9.37 21.30
CA ALA A 430 18.08 -9.62 20.80
C ALA A 430 18.08 -9.51 19.27
N GLY A 431 19.22 -9.16 18.68
CA GLY A 431 19.38 -9.02 17.24
C GLY A 431 20.16 -10.19 16.63
N LEU A 432 19.68 -10.70 15.50
CA LEU A 432 20.39 -11.67 14.67
C LEU A 432 20.36 -11.22 13.22
N VAL A 433 21.53 -11.14 12.58
CA VAL A 433 21.66 -10.72 11.18
C VAL A 433 22.53 -11.69 10.40
N ILE A 434 22.10 -12.04 9.19
CA ILE A 434 22.79 -12.88 8.23
C ILE A 434 23.20 -12.03 7.02
N LEU A 435 24.48 -12.08 6.68
CA LEU A 435 25.07 -11.42 5.52
C LEU A 435 25.60 -12.46 4.54
N ALA A 436 25.28 -12.36 3.26
CA ALA A 436 26.01 -13.12 2.24
C ALA A 436 27.42 -12.54 2.11
N ALA A 437 28.40 -13.41 2.22
CA ALA A 437 29.80 -13.08 2.02
C ALA A 437 30.03 -12.66 0.55
N PRO A 438 31.01 -11.78 0.29
CA PRO A 438 31.31 -11.39 -1.08
C PRO A 438 31.96 -12.55 -1.82
N SER A 439 31.52 -12.83 -3.05
CA SER A 439 32.08 -13.91 -3.88
C SER A 439 33.50 -13.61 -4.40
N THR A 440 33.94 -12.37 -4.32
CA THR A 440 35.28 -11.91 -4.69
C THR A 440 35.87 -11.03 -3.58
N PRO A 441 37.21 -10.96 -3.44
CA PRO A 441 37.84 -9.97 -2.59
C PRO A 441 37.33 -8.57 -2.94
N ASN A 442 36.97 -7.80 -1.92
CA ASN A 442 36.37 -6.49 -2.08
C ASN A 442 35.01 -6.45 -2.81
N GLY A 443 34.31 -7.59 -2.95
CA GLY A 443 33.00 -7.68 -3.57
C GLY A 443 31.83 -7.18 -2.71
N MET A 444 30.62 -7.29 -3.26
CA MET A 444 29.39 -6.87 -2.58
C MET A 444 29.04 -7.79 -1.40
N ILE A 445 28.73 -7.18 -0.27
CA ILE A 445 28.19 -7.82 0.93
C ILE A 445 26.69 -7.52 0.96
N ARG A 446 25.88 -8.55 1.17
CA ARG A 446 24.42 -8.45 1.07
C ARG A 446 23.77 -8.83 2.39
N GLY A 447 22.92 -7.98 2.96
CA GLY A 447 22.05 -8.32 4.09
C GLY A 447 20.91 -9.22 3.60
N ILE A 448 20.87 -10.43 4.13
CA ILE A 448 20.02 -11.50 3.62
C ILE A 448 18.80 -11.72 4.49
N GLU A 449 19.02 -11.82 5.79
CA GLU A 449 17.96 -12.09 6.75
C GLU A 449 18.31 -11.43 8.09
N ARG A 450 17.27 -11.00 8.80
CA ARG A 450 17.36 -10.39 10.11
C ARG A 450 16.22 -10.89 10.97
N LEU A 451 16.48 -11.07 12.26
CA LEU A 451 15.51 -11.51 13.24
C LEU A 451 15.68 -10.69 14.50
N GLN A 452 14.56 -10.19 15.02
CA GLN A 452 14.48 -9.59 16.34
C GLN A 452 13.77 -10.57 17.26
N PHE A 453 14.46 -11.00 18.31
CA PHE A 453 13.89 -11.87 19.33
C PHE A 453 13.03 -11.05 20.31
N LYS A 454 11.91 -11.60 20.78
CA LYS A 454 11.06 -11.02 21.85
C LYS A 454 10.88 -12.02 22.98
N ASN A 455 11.51 -11.81 24.13
CA ASN A 455 11.43 -12.70 25.32
C ASN A 455 11.78 -14.21 25.17
N PRO A 456 12.62 -14.71 24.24
CA PRO A 456 12.97 -16.14 24.25
C PRO A 456 14.08 -16.45 25.26
N ASP A 457 14.03 -17.63 25.88
CA ASP A 457 15.16 -18.16 26.64
C ASP A 457 16.38 -18.42 25.75
N PHE A 458 17.54 -18.63 26.37
CA PHE A 458 18.80 -18.80 25.64
C PHE A 458 18.84 -20.05 24.74
N GLU A 459 18.09 -21.10 25.09
CA GLU A 459 18.07 -22.33 24.32
C GLU A 459 17.23 -22.17 23.05
N ALA A 460 16.08 -21.49 23.14
CA ALA A 460 15.28 -21.10 21.99
C ALA A 460 16.09 -20.21 21.02
N GLN A 461 16.83 -19.23 21.52
CA GLN A 461 17.69 -18.38 20.68
C GLN A 461 18.80 -19.19 19.98
N ALA A 462 19.46 -20.09 20.70
CA ALA A 462 20.48 -20.96 20.11
C ALA A 462 19.91 -21.93 19.07
N ASN A 463 18.67 -22.41 19.27
CA ASN A 463 17.97 -23.24 18.28
C ASN A 463 17.68 -22.50 16.98
N VAL A 464 17.27 -21.23 17.06
CA VAL A 464 17.10 -20.40 15.85
C VAL A 464 18.44 -20.21 15.12
N ILE A 465 19.54 -19.98 15.84
CA ILE A 465 20.87 -19.92 15.22
C ILE A 465 21.21 -21.25 14.54
N ARG A 466 20.90 -22.39 15.17
CA ARG A 466 21.09 -23.73 14.58
C ARG A 466 20.29 -23.89 13.29
N GLU A 467 19.02 -23.49 13.27
CA GLU A 467 18.19 -23.53 12.06
C GLU A 467 18.80 -22.68 10.92
N MET A 468 19.42 -21.53 11.25
CA MET A 468 20.14 -20.72 10.25
C MET A 468 21.37 -21.46 9.68
N THR A 469 22.07 -22.26 10.48
CA THR A 469 23.18 -23.12 9.99
C THR A 469 22.72 -24.26 9.10
N GLU A 470 21.44 -24.67 9.18
CA GLU A 470 20.85 -25.69 8.32
C GLU A 470 20.31 -25.07 7.02
N LYS A 471 19.78 -23.85 7.10
CA LYS A 471 19.23 -23.05 5.99
C LYS A 471 20.31 -22.48 5.07
N TYR A 472 21.45 -22.05 5.63
CA TYR A 472 22.53 -21.39 4.89
C TYR A 472 23.89 -22.08 5.05
N ASN A 473 24.79 -21.86 4.10
CA ASN A 473 26.20 -22.26 4.24
C ASN A 473 26.95 -21.25 5.12
N VAL A 474 26.90 -21.43 6.44
CA VAL A 474 27.45 -20.48 7.41
C VAL A 474 28.96 -20.68 7.61
N GLU A 475 29.77 -19.69 7.24
CA GLU A 475 31.23 -19.71 7.41
C GLU A 475 31.73 -18.96 8.65
N TYR A 476 30.90 -18.07 9.20
CA TYR A 476 31.28 -17.24 10.33
C TYR A 476 30.07 -16.98 11.22
N ILE A 477 30.25 -17.17 12.53
CA ILE A 477 29.28 -16.80 13.58
C ILE A 477 30.02 -15.94 14.60
N ALA A 478 29.54 -14.73 14.85
CA ALA A 478 30.04 -13.85 15.89
C ALA A 478 28.95 -13.51 16.91
N ILE A 479 29.26 -13.72 18.19
CA ILE A 479 28.32 -13.57 19.31
C ILE A 479 28.96 -12.64 20.34
N ASP A 480 28.27 -11.56 20.70
CA ASP A 480 28.65 -10.78 21.89
C ASP A 480 28.36 -11.58 23.17
N VAL A 481 29.40 -11.72 24.00
CA VAL A 481 29.37 -12.48 25.26
C VAL A 481 29.62 -11.58 26.48
N THR A 482 29.58 -10.26 26.32
CA THR A 482 29.82 -9.29 27.39
C THR A 482 28.72 -9.32 28.45
N GLY A 483 27.50 -9.71 28.05
CA GLY A 483 26.35 -9.85 28.93
C GLY A 483 25.69 -11.23 28.82
N LEU A 484 24.38 -11.23 28.58
CA LEU A 484 23.55 -12.44 28.56
C LEU A 484 23.91 -13.42 27.42
N GLY A 485 24.57 -12.94 26.36
CA GLY A 485 24.96 -13.75 25.21
C GLY A 485 25.95 -14.88 25.52
N ILE A 486 26.58 -14.89 26.70
CA ILE A 486 27.42 -16.02 27.11
C ILE A 486 26.64 -17.34 27.19
N GLY A 487 25.37 -17.30 27.59
CA GLY A 487 24.50 -18.49 27.65
C GLY A 487 24.20 -19.04 26.26
N VAL A 488 23.85 -18.15 25.32
CA VAL A 488 23.61 -18.50 23.91
C VAL A 488 24.89 -19.06 23.28
N TYR A 489 26.04 -18.41 23.50
CA TYR A 489 27.32 -18.88 23.01
C TYR A 489 27.65 -20.32 23.45
N GLN A 490 27.45 -20.65 24.73
CA GLN A 490 27.69 -21.99 25.26
C GLN A 490 26.82 -23.07 24.60
N SER A 491 25.60 -22.72 24.19
CA SER A 491 24.73 -23.62 23.42
C SER A 491 25.16 -23.72 21.96
N VAL A 492 25.54 -22.61 21.33
CA VAL A 492 25.95 -22.57 19.92
C VAL A 492 27.21 -23.39 19.66
N ILE A 493 28.23 -23.32 20.52
CA ILE A 493 29.47 -24.08 20.32
C ILE A 493 29.31 -25.61 20.36
N LYS A 494 28.18 -26.12 20.86
CA LYS A 494 27.88 -27.56 20.85
C LYS A 494 27.65 -28.08 19.43
N PHE A 495 27.12 -27.25 18.54
CA PHE A 495 26.85 -27.61 17.13
C PHE A 495 27.69 -26.80 16.12
N TYR A 496 28.26 -25.66 16.53
CA TYR A 496 29.16 -24.85 15.70
C TYR A 496 30.40 -24.42 16.51
N PRO A 497 31.38 -25.32 16.73
CA PRO A 497 32.52 -25.08 17.63
C PRO A 497 33.40 -23.87 17.27
N GLN A 498 33.38 -23.44 16.00
CA GLN A 498 34.15 -22.33 15.45
C GLN A 498 33.50 -20.95 15.63
N ALA A 499 32.41 -20.86 16.40
CA ALA A 499 31.78 -19.58 16.74
C ALA A 499 32.75 -18.65 17.50
N VAL A 500 32.80 -17.39 17.09
CA VAL A 500 33.68 -16.35 17.64
C VAL A 500 33.00 -15.61 18.79
N LYS A 501 33.72 -15.50 19.90
CA LYS A 501 33.33 -14.68 21.06
C LYS A 501 33.74 -13.23 20.82
N LEU A 502 32.82 -12.30 21.02
CA LEU A 502 33.10 -10.87 21.05
C LEU A 502 33.00 -10.37 22.50
N HIS A 503 34.09 -9.78 23.00
CA HIS A 503 34.11 -9.10 24.30
C HIS A 503 34.14 -7.59 24.05
N TYR A 504 33.05 -6.90 24.33
CA TYR A 504 32.91 -5.48 24.08
C TYR A 504 33.91 -4.68 24.91
N SER A 505 34.76 -3.96 24.18
CA SER A 505 35.54 -2.84 24.68
C SER A 505 35.21 -1.58 23.87
N PRO A 506 35.47 -0.37 24.39
CA PRO A 506 35.32 0.86 23.61
C PRO A 506 36.04 0.79 22.25
N GLU A 507 37.22 0.18 22.22
CA GLU A 507 38.06 0.02 21.02
C GLU A 507 37.40 -0.94 20.01
N LEU A 508 36.87 -2.07 20.46
CA LEU A 508 36.18 -3.02 19.58
C LEU A 508 34.92 -2.40 18.97
N LYS A 509 34.13 -1.66 19.78
CA LYS A 509 32.96 -0.90 19.28
C LYS A 509 33.36 0.13 18.23
N GLN A 510 34.46 0.85 18.47
CA GLN A 510 34.98 1.79 17.50
C GLN A 510 35.41 1.09 16.20
N GLN A 511 36.04 -0.08 16.27
CA GLN A 511 36.40 -0.86 15.08
C GLN A 511 35.17 -1.30 14.28
N PHE A 512 34.12 -1.77 14.93
CA PHE A 512 32.85 -2.12 14.29
C PHE A 512 32.27 -0.95 13.50
N VAL A 513 32.13 0.20 14.15
CA VAL A 513 31.56 1.40 13.51
C VAL A 513 32.43 1.87 12.34
N LEU A 514 33.75 1.95 12.52
CA LEU A 514 34.66 2.40 11.46
C LEU A 514 34.68 1.42 10.27
N LYS A 515 34.66 0.11 10.51
CA LYS A 515 34.60 -0.91 9.46
C LYS A 515 33.32 -0.77 8.65
N THR A 516 32.18 -0.67 9.33
CA THR A 516 30.88 -0.52 8.65
C THR A 516 30.81 0.77 7.84
N LYS A 517 31.32 1.89 8.38
CA LYS A 517 31.43 3.15 7.62
C LYS A 517 32.28 3.00 6.36
N ASP A 518 33.42 2.29 6.44
CA ASP A 518 34.28 2.05 5.28
C ASP A 518 33.55 1.23 4.20
N VAL A 519 32.87 0.15 4.59
CA VAL A 519 32.09 -0.70 3.68
C VAL A 519 30.95 0.09 3.01
N ILE A 520 30.20 0.90 3.78
CA ILE A 520 29.13 1.75 3.26
C ILE A 520 29.69 2.81 2.29
N LYS A 521 30.76 3.50 2.68
CA LYS A 521 31.39 4.54 1.85
C LYS A 521 31.90 4.00 0.52
N LYS A 522 32.36 2.74 0.50
CA LYS A 522 32.78 2.03 -0.72
C LYS A 522 31.62 1.47 -1.53
N GLY A 523 30.37 1.65 -1.08
CA GLY A 523 29.17 1.15 -1.76
C GLY A 523 29.07 -0.38 -1.78
N ARG A 524 29.67 -1.06 -0.78
CA ARG A 524 29.79 -2.52 -0.76
C ARG A 524 28.73 -3.22 0.07
N LEU A 525 28.03 -2.51 0.95
CA LEU A 525 26.92 -3.07 1.71
C LEU A 525 25.61 -2.82 0.98
N THR A 526 24.81 -3.85 0.79
CA THR A 526 23.44 -3.74 0.27
C THR A 526 22.46 -4.57 1.08
N PHE A 527 21.22 -4.12 1.23
CA PHE A 527 20.12 -4.87 1.87
C PHE A 527 18.77 -4.37 1.36
N ASP A 528 17.68 -5.08 1.66
CA ASP A 528 16.37 -4.74 1.11
C ASP A 528 15.81 -3.40 1.60
N HIS A 529 15.05 -2.70 0.76
CA HIS A 529 14.33 -1.47 1.12
C HIS A 529 13.40 -1.65 2.34
N GLU A 530 12.93 -2.86 2.62
CA GLU A 530 12.07 -3.16 3.77
C GLU A 530 12.81 -3.20 5.12
N TRP A 531 14.14 -3.14 5.14
CA TRP A 531 14.95 -3.13 6.39
C TRP A 531 14.99 -1.74 7.06
N THR A 532 13.82 -1.11 7.22
CA THR A 532 13.69 0.22 7.84
C THR A 532 13.97 0.22 9.34
N ASP A 533 13.76 -0.91 10.00
CA ASP A 533 14.12 -1.17 11.40
C ASP A 533 15.65 -1.24 11.61
N VAL A 534 16.39 -1.83 10.67
CA VAL A 534 17.86 -1.81 10.68
C VAL A 534 18.35 -0.37 10.52
N VAL A 535 17.71 0.42 9.67
CA VAL A 535 18.03 1.86 9.55
C VAL A 535 17.80 2.56 10.89
N GLY A 536 16.65 2.34 11.52
CA GLY A 536 16.34 2.85 12.86
C GLY A 536 17.40 2.49 13.89
N ALA A 537 17.77 1.20 13.96
CA ALA A 537 18.79 0.67 14.88
C ALA A 537 20.18 1.28 14.65
N PHE A 538 20.57 1.55 13.41
CA PHE A 538 21.84 2.24 13.13
C PHE A 538 21.79 3.73 13.50
N THR A 539 20.63 4.37 13.31
CA THR A 539 20.47 5.80 13.59
C THR A 539 20.39 6.14 15.09
N SER A 540 20.07 5.16 15.94
CA SER A 540 20.10 5.32 17.39
C SER A 540 21.50 5.22 18.01
N ILE A 541 22.53 4.88 17.22
CA ILE A 541 23.91 4.79 17.70
C ILE A 541 24.55 6.17 17.66
N HIS A 542 24.90 6.72 18.82
CA HIS A 542 25.54 8.03 18.97
C HIS A 542 27.03 7.92 19.31
N LYS A 543 27.81 8.86 18.79
CA LYS A 543 29.22 9.04 19.17
C LYS A 543 29.27 9.79 20.50
N THR A 544 29.92 9.20 21.50
CA THR A 544 30.10 9.82 22.82
C THR A 544 31.55 9.70 23.29
N ILE A 545 31.90 10.42 24.34
CA ILE A 545 33.21 10.31 24.99
C ILE A 545 33.04 9.43 26.23
N THR A 546 34.01 8.55 26.50
CA THR A 546 33.98 7.72 27.71
C THR A 546 33.93 8.57 28.97
N SER A 547 33.41 8.03 30.08
CA SER A 547 33.33 8.75 31.37
C SER A 547 34.68 9.21 31.91
N SER A 548 35.77 8.60 31.42
CA SER A 548 37.15 8.98 31.71
C SER A 548 37.69 10.13 30.83
N GLU A 549 36.91 10.61 29.87
CA GLU A 549 37.25 11.60 28.82
C GLU A 549 38.42 11.23 27.90
N LYS A 550 38.95 10.01 28.02
CA LYS A 550 40.17 9.58 27.32
C LYS A 550 39.94 8.90 25.97
N ALA A 551 38.74 8.39 25.70
CA ALA A 551 38.45 7.65 24.48
C ALA A 551 37.08 8.01 23.90
N VAL A 552 36.97 7.95 22.57
CA VAL A 552 35.69 7.98 21.88
C VAL A 552 35.04 6.61 22.00
N THR A 553 33.76 6.56 22.29
CA THR A 553 32.98 5.32 22.26
C THR A 553 31.63 5.56 21.59
N TYR A 554 30.90 4.49 21.33
CA TYR A 554 29.58 4.53 20.70
C TYR A 554 28.56 3.91 21.65
N LYS A 555 27.46 4.61 21.85
CA LYS A 555 26.35 4.17 22.70
C LYS A 555 25.05 4.39 21.95
N ALA A 556 24.13 3.45 22.10
CA ALA A 556 22.73 3.73 21.84
C ALA A 556 22.17 4.53 23.02
N ASP A 557 21.18 5.38 22.76
CA ASP A 557 20.49 6.09 23.85
C ASP A 557 19.92 5.09 24.84
N ARG A 558 20.22 5.32 26.12
CA ARG A 558 19.98 4.39 27.24
C ARG A 558 18.65 4.69 27.92
N ASN A 559 17.57 4.88 27.16
CA ASN A 559 16.26 4.67 27.77
C ASN A 559 15.92 3.19 27.62
N GLU A 560 15.51 2.56 28.71
CA GLU A 560 15.00 1.19 28.73
C GLU A 560 13.86 0.99 27.70
N ASP A 561 13.25 2.09 27.25
CA ASP A 561 12.13 2.17 26.31
C ASP A 561 12.48 2.59 24.86
N THR A 562 13.74 2.94 24.52
CA THR A 562 14.10 3.41 23.15
C THR A 562 14.91 2.38 22.35
N GLY A 563 14.20 1.60 21.52
CA GLY A 563 14.64 1.11 20.21
C GLY A 563 15.98 0.37 20.16
N HIS A 564 15.90 -0.96 20.27
CA HIS A 564 17.01 -1.92 20.28
C HIS A 564 18.03 -1.74 19.14
N ALA A 565 19.19 -1.12 19.46
CA ALA A 565 20.34 -1.03 18.54
C ALA A 565 20.95 -2.40 18.18
N ASP A 566 20.42 -3.49 18.76
CA ASP A 566 20.88 -4.86 18.64
C ASP A 566 20.99 -5.32 17.18
N LEU A 567 20.05 -4.94 16.30
CA LEU A 567 20.15 -5.28 14.86
C LEU A 567 21.35 -4.64 14.20
N ALA A 568 21.67 -3.39 14.56
CA ALA A 568 22.84 -2.70 14.03
C ALA A 568 24.12 -3.33 14.55
N TRP A 569 24.19 -3.66 15.84
CA TRP A 569 25.34 -4.38 16.42
C TRP A 569 25.50 -5.77 15.82
N ALA A 570 24.44 -6.55 15.72
CA ALA A 570 24.42 -7.86 15.07
C ALA A 570 24.92 -7.79 13.61
N LEU A 571 24.47 -6.79 12.83
CA LEU A 571 24.98 -6.58 11.47
C LEU A 571 26.49 -6.27 11.49
N MET A 572 26.94 -5.40 12.41
CA MET A 572 28.35 -5.07 12.56
C MET A 572 29.21 -6.26 13.03
N HIS A 573 28.65 -7.18 13.81
CA HIS A 573 29.30 -8.42 14.21
C HIS A 573 29.53 -9.32 13.01
N ALA A 574 28.52 -9.51 12.17
CA ALA A 574 28.67 -10.27 10.92
C ALA A 574 29.71 -9.62 10.00
N LEU A 575 29.66 -8.29 9.83
CA LEU A 575 30.63 -7.52 9.05
C LEU A 575 32.04 -7.56 9.63
N HIS A 576 32.23 -7.90 10.91
CA HIS A 576 33.56 -7.94 11.50
C HIS A 576 34.50 -8.92 10.80
N ARG A 577 33.95 -9.96 10.13
CA ARG A 577 34.70 -10.90 9.31
C ARG A 577 35.39 -10.25 8.11
N GLU A 578 34.84 -9.17 7.57
CA GLU A 578 35.42 -8.47 6.41
C GLU A 578 36.80 -7.88 6.78
N PRO A 579 37.87 -8.12 6.00
CA PRO A 579 39.18 -7.55 6.26
C PRO A 579 39.15 -6.01 6.25
N LEU A 580 39.87 -5.36 7.17
CA LEU A 580 40.11 -3.92 7.06
C LEU A 580 41.07 -3.67 5.89
N ALA A 581 40.77 -2.71 5.02
CA ALA A 581 41.65 -2.35 3.90
C ALA A 581 43.08 -1.96 4.35
N ILE A 582 43.28 -1.56 5.61
CA ILE A 582 44.60 -1.26 6.19
C ILE A 582 45.47 -2.52 6.33
N ALA A 583 44.87 -3.72 6.34
CA ALA A 583 45.60 -5.00 6.40
C ALA A 583 46.03 -5.53 5.02
N GLN A 584 45.56 -4.93 3.92
CA GLN A 584 46.04 -5.20 2.56
C GLN A 584 46.92 -4.04 2.12
N GLY A 585 48.12 -3.99 2.69
CA GLY A 585 49.23 -3.30 2.03
C GLY A 585 49.48 -3.97 0.68
N GLU A 586 49.81 -3.14 -0.30
CA GLU A 586 50.34 -3.45 -1.62
C GLU A 586 50.97 -4.85 -1.76
N ASP A 587 50.37 -5.72 -2.56
CA ASP A 587 51.10 -6.78 -3.28
C ASP A 587 50.80 -6.63 -4.77
N GLU A 588 51.26 -5.52 -5.36
CA GLU A 588 51.58 -5.48 -6.79
C GLU A 588 52.86 -6.28 -7.01
N SER A 589 52.74 -7.60 -7.09
CA SER A 589 53.76 -8.44 -7.73
C SER A 589 53.11 -9.58 -8.50
N ALA A 590 52.42 -9.23 -9.59
CA ALA A 590 52.16 -10.20 -10.65
C ALA A 590 53.47 -10.41 -11.42
N LEU A 591 54.22 -11.45 -11.05
CA LEU A 591 55.28 -12.02 -11.89
C LEU A 591 54.59 -12.78 -13.03
N GLU A 592 54.46 -12.13 -14.19
CA GLU A 592 54.14 -12.81 -15.44
C GLU A 592 55.34 -13.68 -15.83
N ILE A 593 55.18 -15.00 -15.71
CA ILE A 593 56.06 -15.96 -16.36
C ILE A 593 55.39 -16.31 -17.69
N PHE A 594 55.97 -15.87 -18.80
CA PHE A 594 55.66 -16.36 -20.13
C PHE A 594 56.38 -17.70 -20.33
N GLU A 595 55.61 -18.77 -20.60
CA GLU A 595 56.03 -19.87 -21.47
C GLU A 595 55.10 -19.95 -22.68
#